data_AF-A0A962Z9R7-F1
#
_entry.id   AF-A0A962Z9R7-F1
#
_cell.length_a   1.000
_cell.length_b   1.000
_cell.length_c   1.000
_cell.angle_alpha   90.00
_cell.angle_beta   90.00
_cell.angle_gamma   90.00
#
_symmetry.space_group_name_H-M   'P 1'
#
loop_
_entity.id
_entity.type
_entity.pdbx_description
1 polymer ?
#
loop_
_entity_poly.entity_id
_entity_poly.type
_entity_poly.pdbx_seq_one_letter_code
_entity_poly.pdbx_strand_id
1 'polypeptide(L)' 'NYAFGLKEQIVFPEINYDEVDEMRGMDIIICTTAQTDDEARELLRGFDMPFRK' A
#
# COMPACT_ATOMS: atom_id res chain seq x y z
N ASN A 1 -6.05 -7.52 8.30
CA ASN A 1 -4.72 -6.96 7.93
C ASN A 1 -4.52 -7.12 6.44
N TYR A 2 -4.20 -6.04 5.74
CA TYR A 2 -3.95 -6.07 4.30
C TYR A 2 -2.49 -5.71 4.01
N ALA A 3 -1.76 -6.59 3.31
CA ALA A 3 -0.38 -6.36 2.92
C ALA A 3 -0.29 -6.24 1.40
N PHE A 4 0.40 -5.21 0.92
CA PHE A 4 0.74 -5.06 -0.49
C PHE A 4 2.17 -4.57 -0.65
N GLY A 5 2.85 -5.14 -1.64
CA GLY A 5 4.22 -4.76 -2.00
C GLY A 5 4.20 -3.72 -3.11
N LEU A 6 4.89 -2.62 -2.89
CA LEU A 6 5.10 -1.56 -3.86
C LEU A 6 6.53 -1.73 -4.41
N LYS A 7 6.65 -2.11 -5.69
CA LYS A 7 7.96 -2.43 -6.28
C LYS A 7 8.88 -1.23 -6.45
N GLU A 8 8.30 -0.03 -6.51
CA GLU A 8 9.01 1.19 -6.89
C GLU A 8 8.66 2.31 -5.91
N GLN A 9 9.48 2.57 -4.88
CA GLN A 9 9.20 3.64 -3.90
C GLN A 9 9.03 5.05 -4.52
N ILE A 10 9.48 5.26 -5.76
CA ILE A 10 9.40 6.52 -6.52
C ILE A 10 7.97 6.95 -6.93
N VAL A 11 6.95 6.15 -6.65
CA VAL A 11 5.54 6.56 -6.89
C VAL A 11 5.13 7.70 -5.94
N PHE A 12 5.83 7.87 -4.82
CA PHE A 12 5.62 8.98 -3.91
C PHE A 12 6.40 10.22 -4.39
N PRO A 13 5.74 11.38 -4.55
CA PRO A 13 6.41 12.63 -4.97
C PRO A 13 7.40 13.16 -3.93
N GLU A 14 7.40 12.59 -2.72
CA GLU A 14 8.33 12.90 -1.63
C GLU A 14 9.71 12.23 -1.83
N ILE A 15 9.80 11.20 -2.68
CA ILE A 15 11.05 10.50 -2.99
C ILE A 15 11.72 11.20 -4.17
N ASN A 16 12.89 11.79 -3.91
CA ASN A 16 13.67 12.47 -4.93
C ASN A 16 14.47 11.45 -5.75
N TYR A 17 14.09 11.24 -7.01
CA TYR A 17 14.73 10.25 -7.90
C TYR A 17 16.25 10.46 -7.99
N ASP A 18 16.72 11.71 -7.93
CA ASP A 18 18.15 12.06 -8.02
C ASP A 18 18.97 11.64 -6.78
N GLU A 19 18.32 11.40 -5.63
CA GLU A 19 19.00 10.92 -4.40
C GLU A 19 18.87 9.40 -4.21
N VAL A 20 18.13 8.71 -5.09
CA VAL A 20 17.91 7.27 -5.00
C VAL A 20 18.97 6.52 -5.82
N ASP A 21 19.96 5.97 -5.12
CA ASP A 21 21.06 5.18 -5.73
C ASP A 21 20.57 3.81 -6.24
N GLU A 22 19.58 3.21 -5.56
CA GLU A 22 18.98 1.91 -5.93
C GLU A 22 17.46 1.90 -5.73
N MET A 23 16.75 1.33 -6.72
CA MET A 23 15.32 1.05 -6.65
C MET A 23 15.04 -0.02 -5.58
N ARG A 24 14.55 0.41 -4.42
CA ARG A 24 14.10 -0.48 -3.36
C ARG A 24 12.58 -0.62 -3.40
N GLY A 25 12.12 -1.87 -3.28
CA GLY A 25 10.72 -2.17 -3.03
C GLY A 25 10.35 -1.89 -1.57
N MET A 26 9.09 -1.59 -1.31
CA MET A 26 8.54 -1.34 0.01
C MET A 26 7.32 -2.23 0.25
N ASP A 27 7.30 -2.96 1.34
CA ASP A 27 6.12 -3.69 1.80
C ASP A 27 5.30 -2.80 2.72
N ILE A 28 4.05 -2.53 2.35
CA ILE A 28 3.11 -1.73 3.14
C ILE A 28 2.07 -2.66 3.73
N ILE A 29 1.96 -2.67 5.06
CA ILE A 29 0.98 -3.46 5.79
C ILE A 29 0.00 -2.49 6.48
N ILE A 30 -1.26 -2.54 6.07
CA ILE A 30 -2.36 -1.83 6.71
C ILE A 30 -2.94 -2.74 7.79
N CYS A 31 -2.67 -2.40 9.04
CA CYS A 31 -3.26 -3.03 10.21
C CYS A 31 -4.65 -2.42 10.47
N THR A 32 -5.69 -3.18 10.17
CA THR A 32 -7.09 -2.80 10.42
C THR A 32 -7.59 -3.47 11.70
N THR A 33 -8.48 -2.82 12.44
CA THR A 33 -9.14 -3.41 13.62
C THR A 33 -10.24 -4.42 13.27
N ALA A 34 -10.53 -4.62 11.98
CA ALA A 34 -11.50 -5.60 11.48
C ALA A 34 -11.10 -7.03 11.91
N GLN A 35 -12.08 -7.81 12.37
CA GLN A 35 -11.87 -9.20 12.80
C GLN A 35 -11.98 -10.18 11.63
N THR A 36 -12.62 -9.77 10.54
CA THR A 36 -12.84 -10.58 9.35
C THR A 36 -12.26 -9.91 8.11
N ASP A 37 -11.85 -10.73 7.14
CA ASP A 37 -11.33 -10.23 5.87
C ASP A 37 -12.39 -9.46 5.06
N ASP A 38 -13.67 -9.77 5.25
CA ASP A 38 -14.81 -9.12 4.59
C ASP A 38 -14.99 -7.67 5.10
N GLU A 39 -14.96 -7.48 6.42
CA GLU A 39 -14.98 -6.15 7.04
C GLU A 39 -13.77 -5.31 6.64
N ALA A 40 -12.58 -5.92 6.59
CA ALA A 40 -11.38 -5.22 6.14
C ALA A 40 -11.50 -4.79 4.67
N ARG A 41 -12.08 -5.64 3.81
CA ARG A 41 -12.28 -5.35 2.39
C ARG A 41 -13.28 -4.24 2.15
N GLU A 42 -14.41 -4.23 2.88
CA GLU A 42 -15.40 -3.16 2.78
C GLU A 42 -14.86 -1.83 3.33
N LEU A 43 -14.10 -1.85 4.43
CA LEU A 43 -13.42 -0.66 4.93
C LEU A 43 -12.49 -0.08 3.85
N LEU A 44 -11.61 -0.90 3.29
CA LEU A 44 -10.64 -0.44 2.31
C LEU A 44 -11.33 -0.02 0.98
N ARG A 45 -12.47 -0.63 0.64
CA ARG A 45 -13.32 -0.22 -0.48
C ARG A 45 -13.96 1.15 -0.24
N GLY A 46 -14.35 1.47 0.99
CA GLY A 46 -14.83 2.80 1.39
C GLY A 46 -13.74 3.88 1.35
N PHE A 47 -12.47 3.49 1.46
CA PHE A 47 -11.31 4.38 1.30
C PHE A 47 -10.88 4.58 -0.17
N ASP A 48 -11.70 4.15 -1.14
CA ASP A 48 -11.38 4.19 -2.58
C ASP A 48 -10.01 3.59 -2.91
N MET A 49 -9.57 2.62 -2.10
CA MET A 49 -8.29 1.99 -2.33
C MET A 49 -8.40 1.13 -3.60
N PRO A 50 -7.46 1.26 -4.56
CA PRO A 50 -7.54 0.59 -5.85
C PRO A 50 -7.24 -0.90 -5.71
N PHE A 51 -8.21 -1.67 -5.19
CA PHE A 51 -8.18 -3.12 -5.28
C PHE A 51 -8.39 -3.52 -6.73
N ARG A 52 -7.46 -4.31 -7.24
CA ARG A 52 -7.67 -5.05 -8.47
C ARG A 52 -8.85 -6.00 -8.21
N LYS A 53 -9.95 -5.81 -8.95
CA LYS A 53 -11.10 -6.72 -8.95
C LYS A 53 -10.67 -8.15 -9.27
#